data_AF-A0A848N4V6-F1
#
_entry.id   AF-A0A848N4V6-F1
#
_cell.length_a   1.000
_cell.length_b   1.000
_cell.length_c   1.000
_cell.angle_alpha   90.00
_cell.angle_beta   90.00
_cell.angle_gamma   90.00
#
_symmetry.space_group_name_H-M   'P 1'
#
loop_
_entity.id
_entity.type
_entity.pdbx_description
1 polymer ?
#
loop_
_entity_poly.entity_id
_entity_poly.type
_entity_poly.pdbx_seq_one_letter_code
_entity_poly.pdbx_strand_id
1 'polypeptide(L)'
;MITTKYVNYKQVLNLSGFHLIMISLWCTLIAVLFHYFNWQWMVIPWVPVALIGTAEAFLVGFKNNQAYDRLWEARKIWGGVVNSSRSLGSMVYAFETSNQELGKFDLEDRRKKIIYRHIAWMYTFREQLLVPSEWEHIKVEEDQLKNTDQKRNRLIKAGFPDYGRTSIFLNKYLSAEEVELQPHYKNFATYLIAQQAKDVNELKNMNAISEFNQIQLQDCLNEFYTLQGQAERIKKFPLPRQFASTAFVFNIIFIMLLPLGLVNEFAKLGDYGIWASIPFCITIGWIYIIMELVGDYSENPFEGLMFDIPMLSICRSIETDLLQMAGETELPDPIMSKNGVLV
;
A
#
# COMPACT_ATOMS: atom_id res chain seq x y z
N MET A 1 -0.26 -4.85 5.11
CA MET A 1 0.49 -6.08 4.75
C MET A 1 0.06 -7.32 5.52
N ILE A 2 -0.28 -8.41 4.82
CA ILE A 2 -0.49 -9.73 5.42
C ILE A 2 0.85 -10.28 5.90
N THR A 3 0.91 -10.71 7.17
CA THR A 3 2.13 -11.28 7.78
C THR A 3 2.03 -12.77 8.05
N THR A 4 0.87 -13.39 7.79
CA THR A 4 0.68 -14.83 8.00
C THR A 4 1.29 -15.64 6.87
N LYS A 5 1.90 -16.78 7.20
CA LYS A 5 2.50 -17.71 6.22
C LYS A 5 1.49 -18.22 5.18
N TYR A 6 0.23 -18.38 5.59
CA TYR A 6 -0.88 -18.77 4.72
C TYR A 6 -1.95 -17.68 4.75
N VAL A 7 -2.55 -17.41 3.60
CA VAL A 7 -3.70 -16.52 3.51
C VAL A 7 -4.88 -17.21 4.20
N ASN A 8 -5.52 -16.55 5.15
CA ASN A 8 -6.65 -17.12 5.87
C ASN A 8 -7.83 -17.31 4.91
N TYR A 9 -8.51 -18.47 4.93
CA TYR A 9 -9.70 -18.70 4.10
C TYR A 9 -10.75 -17.59 4.29
N LYS A 10 -10.88 -17.02 5.50
CA LYS A 10 -11.77 -15.88 5.77
C LYS A 10 -11.35 -14.62 5.00
N GLN A 11 -10.06 -14.38 4.83
CA GLN A 11 -9.54 -13.24 4.06
C GLN A 11 -9.81 -13.42 2.57
N VAL A 12 -9.56 -14.62 2.03
CA VAL A 12 -9.85 -14.94 0.63
C VAL A 12 -11.35 -14.86 0.34
N LEU A 13 -12.19 -15.35 1.25
CA LEU A 13 -13.65 -15.27 1.14
C LEU A 13 -14.16 -13.83 1.32
N ASN A 14 -13.53 -13.02 2.16
CA ASN A 14 -13.87 -11.59 2.24
C ASN A 14 -13.54 -10.85 0.94
N LEU A 15 -12.47 -11.23 0.25
CA LEU A 15 -12.04 -10.62 -1.00
C LEU A 15 -12.93 -11.04 -2.18
N SER A 16 -13.25 -12.33 -2.30
CA SER A 16 -13.90 -12.91 -3.50
C SER A 16 -15.29 -13.49 -3.25
N GLY A 17 -15.80 -13.49 -2.02
CA GLY A 17 -17.01 -14.22 -1.63
C GLY A 17 -18.28 -13.76 -2.35
N PHE A 18 -18.43 -12.46 -2.59
CA PHE A 18 -19.54 -11.95 -3.39
C PHE A 18 -19.48 -12.48 -4.83
N HIS A 19 -18.30 -12.46 -5.45
CA HIS A 19 -18.10 -12.99 -6.80
C HIS A 19 -18.32 -14.50 -6.87
N LEU A 20 -17.94 -15.25 -5.82
CA LEU A 20 -18.22 -16.68 -5.69
C LEU A 20 -19.70 -17.00 -5.69
N ILE A 21 -20.52 -16.19 -5.01
CA ILE A 21 -21.98 -16.36 -5.02
C ILE A 21 -22.52 -16.07 -6.44
N MET A 22 -22.08 -14.98 -7.06
CA MET A 22 -22.52 -14.60 -8.41
C MET A 22 -22.18 -15.65 -9.46
N ILE A 23 -20.95 -16.17 -9.48
CA ILE A 23 -20.54 -17.22 -10.43
C ILE A 23 -21.27 -18.52 -10.15
N SER A 24 -21.53 -18.87 -8.88
CA SER A 24 -22.30 -20.06 -8.52
C SER A 24 -23.72 -19.98 -9.06
N LEU A 25 -24.40 -18.84 -8.83
CA LEU A 25 -25.75 -18.60 -9.35
C LEU A 25 -25.79 -18.69 -10.88
N TRP A 26 -24.80 -18.10 -11.57
CA TRP A 26 -24.71 -18.15 -13.03
C TRP A 26 -24.48 -19.57 -13.56
N CYS A 27 -23.52 -20.31 -12.99
CA CYS A 27 -23.23 -21.69 -13.39
C CYS A 27 -24.42 -22.61 -13.14
N THR A 28 -25.09 -22.48 -11.99
CA THR A 28 -26.31 -23.24 -11.67
C THR A 28 -27.44 -22.91 -12.63
N LEU A 29 -27.65 -21.62 -12.95
CA LEU A 29 -28.67 -21.20 -13.92
C LEU A 29 -28.43 -21.88 -15.28
N ILE A 30 -27.21 -21.81 -15.82
CA ILE A 30 -26.90 -22.43 -17.11
C ILE A 30 -27.09 -23.95 -17.08
N ALA A 31 -26.65 -24.64 -16.02
CA ALA A 31 -26.85 -26.09 -15.89
C ALA A 31 -28.34 -26.49 -15.83
N VAL A 32 -29.16 -25.74 -15.09
CA VAL A 32 -30.62 -25.96 -14.98
C VAL A 32 -31.30 -25.74 -16.32
N LEU A 33 -30.96 -24.65 -17.02
CA LEU A 33 -31.49 -24.33 -18.35
C LEU A 33 -31.12 -25.41 -19.37
N PHE A 34 -29.88 -25.91 -19.31
CA PHE A 34 -29.42 -26.97 -20.19
C PHE A 34 -30.16 -28.29 -19.93
N HIS A 35 -30.31 -28.69 -18.66
CA HIS A 35 -30.91 -29.98 -18.29
C HIS A 35 -32.43 -30.02 -18.47
N TYR A 36 -33.16 -29.02 -17.94
CA TYR A 36 -34.63 -29.09 -17.91
C TYR A 36 -35.31 -28.49 -19.14
N PHE A 37 -34.71 -27.48 -19.76
CA PHE A 37 -35.32 -26.77 -20.90
C PHE A 37 -34.75 -27.22 -22.25
N ASN A 38 -33.86 -28.23 -22.25
CA ASN A 38 -33.15 -28.70 -23.46
C ASN A 38 -32.55 -27.53 -24.26
N TRP A 39 -32.04 -26.51 -23.55
CA TRP A 39 -31.58 -25.26 -24.13
C TRP A 39 -30.19 -25.44 -24.79
N GLN A 40 -30.12 -26.30 -25.82
CA GLN A 40 -28.86 -26.65 -26.49
C GLN A 40 -28.43 -25.64 -27.55
N TRP A 41 -29.29 -24.69 -27.95
CA TRP A 41 -29.01 -23.72 -29.01
C TRP A 41 -28.04 -22.61 -28.63
N MET A 42 -27.82 -22.36 -27.34
CA MET A 42 -26.90 -21.32 -26.83
C MET A 42 -25.54 -21.88 -26.41
N VAL A 43 -25.32 -23.18 -26.59
CA VAL A 43 -24.04 -23.85 -26.33
C VAL A 43 -23.03 -23.38 -27.36
N ILE A 44 -21.92 -22.85 -26.87
CA ILE A 44 -20.79 -22.47 -27.72
C ILE A 44 -19.75 -23.58 -27.72
N PRO A 45 -19.02 -23.79 -28.82
CA PRO A 45 -17.94 -24.76 -28.85
C PRO A 45 -16.89 -24.47 -27.76
N TRP A 46 -16.37 -25.52 -27.11
CA TRP A 46 -15.38 -25.37 -26.03
C TRP A 46 -14.07 -24.73 -26.51
N VAL A 47 -13.61 -25.08 -27.71
CA VAL A 47 -12.29 -24.65 -28.23
C VAL A 47 -12.14 -23.11 -28.26
N PRO A 48 -13.09 -22.32 -28.80
CA PRO A 48 -13.07 -20.86 -28.68
C PRO A 48 -13.00 -20.34 -27.24
N VAL A 49 -13.76 -20.93 -26.31
CA VAL A 49 -13.78 -20.50 -24.90
C VAL A 49 -12.43 -20.77 -24.24
N ALA A 50 -11.85 -21.95 -24.49
CA ALA A 50 -10.52 -22.30 -24.00
C ALA A 50 -9.43 -21.37 -24.55
N LEU A 51 -9.53 -20.97 -25.82
CA LEU A 51 -8.61 -20.01 -26.43
C LEU A 51 -8.72 -18.62 -25.77
N ILE A 52 -9.94 -18.14 -25.52
CA ILE A 52 -10.18 -16.89 -24.79
C ILE A 52 -9.59 -16.97 -23.38
N GLY A 53 -9.84 -18.07 -22.64
CA GLY A 53 -9.28 -18.26 -21.30
C GLY A 53 -7.75 -18.30 -21.31
N THR A 54 -7.15 -18.90 -22.33
CA THR A 54 -5.69 -18.91 -22.47
C THR A 54 -5.14 -17.50 -22.69
N ALA A 55 -5.77 -16.73 -23.58
CA ALA A 55 -5.38 -15.33 -23.83
C ALA A 55 -5.56 -14.45 -22.58
N GLU A 56 -6.64 -14.67 -21.84
CA GLU A 56 -6.95 -13.91 -20.62
C GLU A 56 -6.01 -14.28 -19.45
N ALA A 57 -5.60 -15.54 -19.30
CA ALA A 57 -4.53 -15.94 -18.38
C ALA A 57 -3.21 -15.20 -18.63
N PHE A 58 -2.81 -15.05 -19.90
CA PHE A 58 -1.64 -14.25 -20.24
C PHE A 58 -1.84 -12.78 -19.86
N LEU A 59 -3.00 -12.20 -20.19
CA LEU A 59 -3.29 -10.79 -19.90
C LEU A 59 -3.26 -10.50 -18.40
N VAL A 60 -3.95 -11.29 -17.59
CA VAL A 60 -3.95 -11.17 -16.12
C VAL A 60 -2.55 -11.43 -15.56
N GLY A 61 -1.81 -12.40 -16.10
CA GLY A 61 -0.43 -12.65 -15.72
C GLY A 61 0.48 -11.43 -15.94
N PHE A 62 0.39 -10.77 -17.09
CA PHE A 62 1.15 -9.55 -17.36
C PHE A 62 0.74 -8.39 -16.46
N LYS A 63 -0.56 -8.20 -16.21
CA LYS A 63 -1.08 -7.17 -15.29
C LYS A 63 -0.56 -7.41 -13.88
N ASN A 64 -0.62 -8.64 -13.39
CA ASN A 64 -0.18 -9.01 -12.04
C ASN A 64 1.32 -8.82 -11.84
N ASN A 65 2.14 -9.12 -12.86
CA ASN A 65 3.57 -8.84 -12.80
C ASN A 65 3.85 -7.33 -12.68
N GLN A 66 3.15 -6.49 -13.45
CA GLN A 66 3.32 -5.03 -13.36
C GLN A 66 2.84 -4.47 -12.02
N ALA A 67 1.72 -4.96 -11.49
CA ALA A 67 1.24 -4.59 -10.17
C ALA A 67 2.23 -5.00 -9.07
N TYR A 68 2.80 -6.21 -9.16
CA TYR A 68 3.83 -6.69 -8.24
C TYR A 68 5.09 -5.82 -8.30
N ASP A 69 5.57 -5.47 -9.49
CA ASP A 69 6.75 -4.61 -9.65
C ASP A 69 6.55 -3.24 -8.99
N ARG A 70 5.34 -2.68 -9.09
CA ARG A 70 4.98 -1.41 -8.45
C ARG A 70 4.92 -1.52 -6.92
N LEU A 71 4.36 -2.60 -6.38
CA LEU A 71 4.39 -2.91 -4.95
C LEU A 71 5.83 -3.12 -4.46
N TRP A 72 6.67 -3.80 -5.24
CA TRP A 72 8.08 -4.03 -4.95
C TRP A 72 8.89 -2.72 -4.99
N GLU A 73 8.63 -1.82 -5.94
CA GLU A 73 9.20 -0.47 -5.97
C GLU A 73 8.84 0.33 -4.71
N ALA A 74 7.55 0.34 -4.33
CA ALA A 74 7.10 0.96 -3.09
C ALA A 74 7.81 0.40 -1.84
N ARG A 75 8.04 -0.92 -1.79
CA ARG A 75 8.80 -1.55 -0.70
C ARG A 75 10.27 -1.11 -0.69
N LYS A 76 10.91 -1.03 -1.86
CA LYS A 76 12.30 -0.54 -1.98
C LYS A 76 12.41 0.91 -1.52
N ILE A 77 11.46 1.76 -1.90
CA ILE A 77 11.43 3.17 -1.47
C ILE A 77 11.35 3.27 0.06
N TRP A 78 10.38 2.60 0.69
CA TRP A 78 10.27 2.61 2.16
C TRP A 78 11.48 1.97 2.85
N GLY A 79 12.11 0.96 2.23
CA GLY A 79 13.40 0.43 2.70
C GLY A 79 14.54 1.46 2.63
N GLY A 80 14.58 2.27 1.57
CA GLY A 80 15.47 3.42 1.45
C GLY A 80 15.21 4.45 2.55
N VAL A 81 13.94 4.75 2.84
CA VAL A 81 13.56 5.67 3.92
C VAL A 81 14.07 5.16 5.27
N VAL A 82 13.91 3.87 5.58
CA VAL A 82 14.46 3.26 6.81
C VAL A 82 15.96 3.45 6.90
N ASN A 83 16.70 3.07 5.84
CA ASN A 83 18.16 3.10 5.85
C ASN A 83 18.68 4.53 5.98
N SER A 84 18.21 5.44 5.13
CA SER A 84 18.63 6.84 5.16
C SER A 84 18.26 7.52 6.48
N SER A 85 17.11 7.18 7.08
CA SER A 85 16.74 7.71 8.41
C SER A 85 17.73 7.30 9.49
N ARG A 86 18.13 6.02 9.52
CA ARG A 86 19.14 5.52 10.46
C ARG A 86 20.50 6.15 10.22
N SER A 87 20.88 6.35 8.95
CA SER A 87 22.11 7.07 8.59
C SER A 87 22.07 8.52 9.08
N LEU A 88 20.96 9.24 8.88
CA LEU A 88 20.77 10.60 9.39
C LEU A 88 20.93 10.63 10.91
N GLY A 89 20.20 9.76 11.64
CA GLY A 89 20.27 9.69 13.09
C GLY A 89 21.68 9.40 13.61
N SER A 90 22.36 8.43 13.01
CA SER A 90 23.74 8.09 13.33
C SER A 90 24.68 9.28 13.10
N MET A 91 24.63 9.92 11.93
CA MET A 91 25.52 11.04 11.60
C MET A 91 25.29 12.26 12.50
N VAL A 92 24.03 12.61 12.77
CA VAL A 92 23.68 13.77 13.62
C VAL A 92 24.27 13.64 15.03
N TYR A 93 24.29 12.43 15.60
CA TYR A 93 24.85 12.18 16.94
C TYR A 93 26.32 11.75 16.96
N ALA A 94 26.85 11.22 15.85
CA ALA A 94 28.26 10.79 15.77
C ALA A 94 29.22 11.94 15.45
N PHE A 95 28.79 12.95 14.70
CA PHE A 95 29.65 14.06 14.32
C PHE A 95 29.96 14.96 15.51
N GLU A 96 31.19 14.83 16.03
CA GLU A 96 31.70 15.62 17.15
C GLU A 96 31.94 17.08 16.76
N THR A 97 31.75 17.94 17.75
CA THR A 97 31.97 19.38 17.63
C THR A 97 33.42 19.73 17.92
N SER A 98 34.06 20.42 16.98
CA SER A 98 35.41 20.97 17.17
C SER A 98 35.43 22.22 18.05
N ASN A 99 34.26 22.80 18.35
CA ASN A 99 34.12 24.06 19.07
C ASN A 99 33.83 23.85 20.57
N GLN A 100 34.84 24.04 21.42
CA GLN A 100 34.72 23.95 22.88
C GLN A 100 33.85 25.06 23.51
N GLU A 101 33.54 26.13 22.77
CA GLU A 101 32.73 27.25 23.26
C GLU A 101 31.21 27.04 23.12
N LEU A 102 30.77 26.05 22.31
CA LEU A 102 29.34 25.71 22.27
C LEU A 102 28.96 24.97 23.55
N GLY A 103 28.03 25.53 24.32
CA GLY A 103 27.47 24.85 25.48
C GLY A 103 26.84 23.52 25.06
N LYS A 104 27.19 22.42 25.76
CA LYS A 104 26.71 21.06 25.44
C LYS A 104 25.18 20.96 25.27
N PHE A 105 24.42 21.75 26.03
CA PHE A 105 22.96 21.75 25.98
C PHE A 105 22.39 22.34 24.67
N ASP A 106 22.96 23.42 24.12
CA ASP A 106 22.46 24.03 22.88
C ASP A 106 22.67 23.10 21.66
N LEU A 107 23.78 22.35 21.64
CA LEU A 107 24.04 21.38 20.58
C LEU A 107 23.05 20.21 20.61
N GLU A 108 22.78 19.66 21.80
CA GLU A 108 21.84 18.55 21.96
C GLU A 108 20.41 18.97 21.58
N ASP A 109 19.98 20.16 21.96
CA ASP A 109 18.67 20.70 21.57
C ASP A 109 18.54 20.83 20.05
N ARG A 110 19.60 21.27 19.36
CA ARG A 110 19.63 21.37 17.89
C ARG A 110 19.62 20.01 17.20
N ARG A 111 20.41 19.04 17.69
CA ARG A 111 20.40 17.65 17.18
C ARG A 111 19.01 17.03 17.34
N LYS A 112 18.43 17.16 18.53
CA LYS A 112 17.10 16.68 18.86
C LYS A 112 16.04 17.29 17.95
N LYS A 113 16.14 18.60 17.66
CA LYS A 113 15.26 19.30 16.73
C LYS A 113 15.29 18.72 15.31
N ILE A 114 16.47 18.41 14.77
CA ILE A 114 16.62 17.76 13.45
C ILE A 114 15.92 16.40 13.44
N ILE A 115 16.17 15.58 14.47
CA ILE A 115 15.59 14.23 14.59
C ILE A 115 14.07 14.28 14.72
N TYR A 116 13.56 15.18 15.56
CA TYR A 116 12.13 15.34 15.78
C TYR A 116 11.43 15.83 14.50
N ARG A 117 12.02 16.79 13.77
CA ARG A 117 11.51 17.20 12.45
C ARG A 117 11.55 16.06 11.44
N HIS A 118 12.56 15.19 11.49
CA HIS A 118 12.62 14.00 10.64
C HIS A 118 11.50 13.01 10.98
N ILE A 119 11.22 12.76 12.25
CA ILE A 119 10.08 11.95 12.69
C ILE A 119 8.75 12.56 12.22
N ALA A 120 8.58 13.88 12.39
CA ALA A 120 7.42 14.60 11.90
C ALA A 120 7.26 14.49 10.37
N TRP A 121 8.38 14.55 9.63
CA TRP A 121 8.38 14.35 8.18
C TRP A 121 7.89 12.95 7.81
N MET A 122 8.37 11.89 8.44
CA MET A 122 7.96 10.52 8.13
C MET A 122 6.45 10.32 8.29
N TYR A 123 5.88 10.81 9.40
CA TYR A 123 4.44 10.73 9.65
C TYR A 123 3.63 11.60 8.67
N THR A 124 4.11 12.80 8.34
CA THR A 124 3.48 13.66 7.34
C THR A 124 3.50 13.01 5.95
N PHE A 125 4.63 12.43 5.57
CA PHE A 125 4.82 11.76 4.30
C PHE A 125 3.92 10.53 4.16
N ARG A 126 3.81 9.70 5.22
CA ARG A 126 2.85 8.60 5.27
C ARG A 126 1.41 9.08 5.03
N GLU A 127 1.01 10.14 5.71
CA GLU A 127 -0.36 10.69 5.61
C GLU A 127 -0.64 11.24 4.22
N GLN A 128 0.32 11.93 3.62
CA GLN A 128 0.23 12.37 2.22
C GLN A 128 -0.03 11.20 1.26
N LEU A 129 0.61 10.05 1.47
CA LEU A 129 0.41 8.85 0.65
C LEU A 129 -0.93 8.13 0.93
N LEU A 130 -1.50 8.32 2.13
CA LEU A 130 -2.79 7.73 2.51
C LEU A 130 -4.00 8.52 2.01
N VAL A 131 -3.82 9.77 1.54
CA VAL A 131 -4.91 10.54 0.92
C VAL A 131 -5.39 9.78 -0.32
N PRO A 132 -6.66 9.32 -0.37
CA PRO A 132 -7.09 8.48 -1.47
C PRO A 132 -7.21 9.25 -2.78
N SER A 133 -6.77 8.63 -3.88
CA SER A 133 -6.95 9.15 -5.23
C SER A 133 -8.25 8.62 -5.86
N GLU A 134 -8.77 9.28 -6.90
CA GLU A 134 -10.05 8.91 -7.55
C GLU A 134 -10.14 7.46 -8.04
N TRP A 135 -8.98 6.85 -8.28
CA TRP A 135 -8.83 5.54 -8.90
C TRP A 135 -8.44 4.42 -7.94
N GLU A 136 -8.39 4.73 -6.64
CA GLU A 136 -8.12 3.77 -5.57
C GLU A 136 -9.41 3.11 -5.10
N HIS A 137 -9.28 2.00 -4.36
CA HIS A 137 -10.44 1.24 -3.89
C HIS A 137 -11.25 2.02 -2.85
N ILE A 138 -10.56 2.85 -2.07
CA ILE A 138 -11.18 3.75 -1.10
C ILE A 138 -11.56 5.07 -1.78
N LYS A 139 -12.86 5.30 -1.98
CA LYS A 139 -13.38 6.59 -2.48
C LYS A 139 -13.58 7.60 -1.35
N VAL A 140 -13.07 8.82 -1.55
CA VAL A 140 -13.42 9.99 -0.73
C VAL A 140 -14.70 10.59 -1.30
N GLU A 141 -15.76 10.65 -0.49
CA GLU A 141 -16.90 11.54 -0.74
C GLU A 141 -16.52 12.91 -0.15
N GLU A 142 -16.74 13.99 -0.92
CA GLU A 142 -16.18 15.36 -0.69
C GLU A 142 -16.32 15.90 0.75
N ASP A 143 -17.30 15.43 1.54
CA ASP A 143 -17.58 15.96 2.88
C ASP A 143 -17.02 15.16 4.08
N GLN A 144 -16.45 13.95 3.93
CA GLN A 144 -16.20 13.07 5.09
C GLN A 144 -14.83 12.36 5.12
N LEU A 145 -13.74 13.11 5.35
CA LEU A 145 -12.43 12.54 5.73
C LEU A 145 -12.51 11.61 6.96
N LYS A 146 -13.35 11.95 7.97
CA LYS A 146 -13.58 11.11 9.16
C LYS A 146 -14.19 9.73 8.86
N ASN A 147 -14.89 9.57 7.73
CA ASN A 147 -15.45 8.27 7.34
C ASN A 147 -14.45 7.41 6.56
N THR A 148 -13.40 8.01 5.98
CA THR A 148 -12.41 7.29 5.18
C THR A 148 -11.58 6.34 6.05
N ASP A 149 -11.15 6.77 7.23
CA ASP A 149 -10.44 5.91 8.18
C ASP A 149 -11.33 4.80 8.74
N GLN A 150 -12.62 5.08 8.95
CA GLN A 150 -13.60 4.06 9.31
C GLN A 150 -13.81 3.05 8.16
N LYS A 151 -13.90 3.51 6.91
CA LYS A 151 -13.98 2.66 5.71
C LYS A 151 -12.72 1.78 5.60
N ARG A 152 -11.53 2.34 5.78
CA ARG A 152 -10.24 1.62 5.79
C ARG A 152 -10.21 0.55 6.89
N ASN A 153 -10.53 0.92 8.13
CA ASN A 153 -10.59 -0.01 9.25
C ASN A 153 -11.63 -1.13 9.05
N ARG A 154 -12.77 -0.82 8.42
CA ARG A 154 -13.78 -1.82 8.01
C ARG A 154 -13.27 -2.77 6.93
N LEU A 155 -12.42 -2.30 6.01
CA LEU A 155 -11.83 -3.14 4.96
C LEU A 155 -10.71 -4.03 5.51
N ILE A 156 -9.86 -3.50 6.40
CA ILE A 156 -8.80 -4.27 7.05
C ILE A 156 -9.39 -5.32 8.01
N LYS A 157 -10.54 -5.04 8.66
CA LYS A 157 -11.20 -5.90 9.67
C LYS A 157 -10.27 -6.37 10.82
N ALA A 158 -9.15 -5.69 11.04
CA ALA A 158 -8.17 -6.02 12.08
C ALA A 158 -8.27 -5.13 13.33
N GLY A 159 -9.17 -4.15 13.35
CA GLY A 159 -9.41 -3.31 14.54
C GLY A 159 -8.20 -2.45 14.93
N PHE A 160 -7.56 -1.84 13.94
CA PHE A 160 -6.53 -0.84 14.18
C PHE A 160 -7.18 0.47 14.68
N PRO A 161 -6.64 1.11 15.73
CA PRO A 161 -7.01 2.46 16.14
C PRO A 161 -7.05 3.43 14.97
N ASP A 162 -7.81 4.50 15.10
CA ASP A 162 -7.83 5.57 14.12
C ASP A 162 -6.47 6.29 14.11
N TYR A 163 -5.58 5.86 13.21
CA TYR A 163 -4.20 6.33 13.12
C TYR A 163 -4.05 7.59 12.26
N GLY A 164 -5.16 8.15 11.73
CA GLY A 164 -5.21 9.42 10.99
C GLY A 164 -5.02 10.67 11.87
N ARG A 165 -4.21 10.57 12.94
CA ARG A 165 -3.98 11.66 13.89
C ARG A 165 -2.63 12.31 13.67
N THR A 166 -2.37 12.74 12.43
CA THR A 166 -1.17 13.52 12.07
C THR A 166 -0.91 14.63 13.08
N SER A 167 -1.95 15.37 13.46
CA SER A 167 -1.85 16.45 14.44
C SER A 167 -1.31 15.99 15.81
N ILE A 168 -1.61 14.75 16.25
CA ILE A 168 -1.03 14.23 17.50
C ILE A 168 0.47 14.00 17.36
N PHE A 169 0.92 13.41 16.26
CA PHE A 169 2.34 13.18 16.02
C PHE A 169 3.08 14.50 15.79
N LEU A 170 2.50 15.43 15.03
CA LEU A 170 3.09 16.74 14.79
C LEU A 170 3.22 17.54 16.10
N ASN A 171 2.18 17.60 16.92
CA ASN A 171 2.23 18.30 18.22
C ASN A 171 3.22 17.67 19.22
N LYS A 172 3.61 16.41 19.02
CA LYS A 172 4.63 15.74 19.84
C LYS A 172 6.04 16.15 19.46
N TYR A 173 6.30 16.39 18.17
CA TYR A 173 7.66 16.54 17.63
C TYR A 173 7.98 17.95 17.09
N LEU A 174 6.97 18.75 16.78
CA LEU A 174 7.13 20.13 16.30
C LEU A 174 6.62 21.12 17.35
N SER A 175 7.14 22.35 17.28
CA SER A 175 6.58 23.45 18.08
C SER A 175 5.18 23.82 17.58
N ALA A 176 4.35 24.42 18.45
CA ALA A 176 3.01 24.86 18.07
C ALA A 176 3.02 25.80 16.85
N GLU A 177 4.01 26.71 16.79
CA GLU A 177 4.22 27.63 15.66
C GLU A 177 4.48 26.88 14.35
N GLU A 178 5.28 25.82 14.38
CA GLU A 178 5.57 25.03 13.17
C GLU A 178 4.36 24.21 12.71
N VAL A 179 3.52 23.74 13.64
CA VAL A 179 2.29 23.01 13.31
C VAL A 179 1.26 23.94 12.66
N GLU A 180 1.13 25.18 13.13
CA GLU A 180 0.23 26.19 12.54
C GLU A 180 0.56 26.55 11.08
N LEU A 181 1.81 26.30 10.66
CA LEU A 181 2.22 26.48 9.27
C LEU A 181 1.71 25.38 8.34
N GLN A 182 1.32 24.20 8.83
CA GLN A 182 0.92 23.06 8.00
C GLN A 182 -0.12 23.41 6.91
N PRO A 183 -1.22 24.13 7.20
CA PRO A 183 -2.24 24.46 6.18
C PRO A 183 -1.74 25.41 5.09
N HIS A 184 -0.64 26.13 5.33
CA HIS A 184 -0.08 27.11 4.41
C HIS A 184 0.82 26.48 3.33
N TYR A 185 1.22 25.22 3.50
CA TYR A 185 2.08 24.51 2.55
C TYR A 185 1.33 23.41 1.80
N LYS A 186 1.39 23.46 0.46
CA LYS A 186 0.83 22.38 -0.39
C LYS A 186 1.51 21.03 -0.16
N ASN A 187 2.81 21.04 0.13
CA ASN A 187 3.59 19.85 0.45
C ASN A 187 4.40 20.12 1.72
N PHE A 188 3.77 19.89 2.87
CA PHE A 188 4.39 20.11 4.17
C PHE A 188 5.56 19.15 4.43
N ALA A 189 5.52 17.93 3.87
CA ALA A 189 6.64 16.99 3.99
C ALA A 189 7.92 17.56 3.35
N THR A 190 7.84 18.09 2.13
CA THR A 190 8.98 18.76 1.48
C THR A 190 9.50 19.93 2.30
N TYR A 191 8.60 20.72 2.89
CA TYR A 191 8.97 21.83 3.77
C TYR A 191 9.78 21.36 4.99
N LEU A 192 9.41 20.24 5.62
CA LEU A 192 10.12 19.71 6.78
C LEU A 192 11.57 19.27 6.45
N ILE A 193 11.80 18.63 5.29
CA ILE A 193 13.17 18.33 4.84
C ILE A 193 13.95 19.63 4.59
N ALA A 194 13.31 20.64 4.00
CA ALA A 194 13.96 21.93 3.75
C ALA A 194 14.38 22.64 5.05
N GLN A 195 13.58 22.53 6.11
CA GLN A 195 13.94 23.09 7.42
C GLN A 195 15.07 22.31 8.10
N GLN A 196 15.11 20.98 7.95
CA GLN A 196 16.25 20.19 8.40
C GLN A 196 17.55 20.61 7.68
N ALA A 197 17.49 20.88 6.38
CA ALA A 197 18.65 21.37 5.63
C ALA A 197 19.16 22.72 6.16
N LYS A 198 18.26 23.62 6.61
CA LYS A 198 18.65 24.87 7.26
C LYS A 198 19.32 24.62 8.61
N ASP A 199 18.79 23.73 9.45
CA ASP A 199 19.41 23.38 10.73
C ASP A 199 20.82 22.79 10.52
N VAL A 200 20.99 21.91 9.53
CA VAL A 200 22.29 21.34 9.17
C VAL A 200 23.28 22.44 8.74
N ASN A 201 22.82 23.42 7.97
CA ASN A 201 23.64 24.57 7.59
C ASN A 201 23.99 25.47 8.79
N GLU A 202 23.05 25.65 9.74
CA GLU A 202 23.33 26.37 10.99
C GLU A 202 24.41 25.68 11.82
N LEU A 203 24.34 24.34 11.96
CA LEU A 203 25.38 23.56 12.65
C LEU A 203 26.76 23.80 12.03
N LYS A 204 26.84 23.87 10.69
CA LYS A 204 28.09 24.20 10.00
C LYS A 204 28.54 25.63 10.29
N ASN A 205 27.64 26.61 10.24
CA ASN A 205 27.98 28.03 10.45
C ASN A 205 28.46 28.32 11.88
N MET A 206 28.03 27.50 12.84
CA MET A 206 28.48 27.54 14.23
C MET A 206 29.78 26.76 14.49
N ASN A 207 30.38 26.17 13.44
CA ASN A 207 31.51 25.26 13.52
C ASN A 207 31.23 24.04 14.42
N ALA A 208 29.96 23.62 14.53
CA ALA A 208 29.58 22.42 15.26
C ALA A 208 29.85 21.14 14.45
N ILE A 209 29.87 21.26 13.12
CA ILE A 209 30.24 20.21 12.18
C ILE A 209 31.17 20.78 11.10
N SER A 210 31.99 19.91 10.49
CA SER A 210 32.83 20.28 9.35
C SER A 210 32.01 20.44 8.05
N GLU A 211 32.62 21.04 7.03
CA GLU A 211 32.02 21.10 5.69
C GLU A 211 31.80 19.70 5.09
N PHE A 212 32.73 18.77 5.32
CA PHE A 212 32.58 17.37 4.88
C PHE A 212 31.38 16.69 5.54
N ASN A 213 31.15 16.95 6.83
CA ASN A 213 30.01 16.43 7.58
C ASN A 213 28.69 17.03 7.06
N GLN A 214 28.68 18.34 6.75
CA GLN A 214 27.53 19.03 6.19
C GLN A 214 27.14 18.44 4.82
N ILE A 215 28.13 18.16 3.95
CA ILE A 215 27.88 17.53 2.65
C ILE A 215 27.21 16.16 2.83
N GLN A 216 27.74 15.31 3.72
CA GLN A 216 27.17 13.98 3.96
C GLN A 216 25.74 14.02 4.50
N LEU A 217 25.45 14.95 5.44
CA LEU A 217 24.09 15.17 5.93
C LEU A 217 23.18 15.70 4.83
N GLN A 218 23.65 16.63 4.00
CA GLN A 218 22.87 17.18 2.90
C GLN A 218 22.56 16.13 1.83
N ASP A 219 23.50 15.25 1.51
CA ASP A 219 23.29 14.14 0.58
C ASP A 219 22.23 13.17 1.13
N CYS A 220 22.24 12.90 2.43
CA CYS A 220 21.20 12.12 3.09
C CYS A 220 19.82 12.80 3.00
N LEU A 221 19.75 14.12 3.20
CA LEU A 221 18.51 14.88 3.03
C LEU A 221 18.01 14.88 1.57
N ASN A 222 18.93 14.96 0.60
CA ASN A 222 18.62 14.87 -0.82
C ASN A 222 18.03 13.49 -1.18
N GLU A 223 18.53 12.42 -0.56
CA GLU A 223 17.97 11.08 -0.74
C GLU A 223 16.51 10.99 -0.27
N PHE A 224 16.13 11.66 0.82
CA PHE A 224 14.72 11.71 1.23
C PHE A 224 13.82 12.41 0.20
N TYR A 225 14.30 13.47 -0.47
CA TYR A 225 13.55 14.07 -1.59
C TYR A 225 13.39 13.09 -2.75
N THR A 226 14.46 12.36 -3.09
CA THR A 226 14.42 11.34 -4.15
C THR A 226 13.38 10.27 -3.84
N LEU A 227 13.42 9.70 -2.63
CA LEU A 227 12.50 8.66 -2.17
C LEU A 227 11.06 9.18 -2.09
N GLN A 228 10.85 10.39 -1.57
CA GLN A 228 9.54 11.04 -1.53
C GLN A 228 8.97 11.22 -2.95
N GLY A 229 9.77 11.75 -3.88
CA GLY A 229 9.35 11.94 -5.27
C GLY A 229 9.02 10.63 -6.00
N GLN A 230 9.78 9.56 -5.72
CA GLN A 230 9.49 8.23 -6.26
C GLN A 230 8.15 7.68 -5.74
N ALA A 231 7.87 7.79 -4.43
CA ALA A 231 6.59 7.36 -3.87
C ALA A 231 5.42 8.20 -4.38
N GLU A 232 5.59 9.53 -4.48
CA GLU A 232 4.58 10.41 -5.05
C GLU A 232 4.26 10.05 -6.51
N ARG A 233 5.27 9.66 -7.30
CA ARG A 233 5.05 9.17 -8.67
C ARG A 233 4.20 7.90 -8.68
N ILE A 234 4.53 6.92 -7.84
CA ILE A 234 3.72 5.70 -7.70
C ILE A 234 2.29 6.05 -7.28
N LYS A 235 2.11 6.98 -6.34
CA LYS A 235 0.79 7.38 -5.85
C LYS A 235 -0.03 8.13 -6.92
N LYS A 236 0.58 9.05 -7.67
CA LYS A 236 -0.11 9.96 -8.61
C LYS A 236 -0.33 9.36 -10.00
N PHE A 237 0.48 8.39 -10.43
CA PHE A 237 0.41 7.82 -11.77
C PHE A 237 0.05 6.33 -11.70
N PRO A 238 -1.23 5.97 -11.90
CA PRO A 238 -1.65 4.58 -11.97
C PRO A 238 -1.19 3.88 -13.25
N LEU A 239 -1.32 2.55 -13.30
CA LEU A 239 -1.14 1.82 -14.57
C LEU A 239 -2.12 2.39 -15.60
N PRO A 240 -1.75 2.43 -16.89
CA PRO A 240 -2.63 3.03 -17.89
C PRO A 240 -4.01 2.35 -17.86
N ARG A 241 -5.03 3.14 -17.55
CA ARG A 241 -6.36 2.63 -17.16
C ARG A 241 -7.05 1.82 -18.26
N GLN A 242 -6.67 2.04 -19.51
CA GLN A 242 -7.11 1.23 -20.64
C GLN A 242 -6.72 -0.24 -20.46
N PHE A 243 -5.50 -0.55 -19.98
CA PHE A 243 -5.08 -1.92 -19.73
C PHE A 243 -5.83 -2.55 -18.55
N ALA A 244 -5.90 -1.85 -17.42
CA ALA A 244 -6.58 -2.36 -16.22
C ALA A 244 -8.08 -2.61 -16.47
N SER A 245 -8.77 -1.65 -17.09
CA SER A 245 -10.22 -1.75 -17.35
C SER A 245 -10.53 -2.81 -18.41
N THR A 246 -9.69 -2.93 -19.45
CA THR A 246 -9.90 -3.93 -20.50
C THR A 246 -9.69 -5.35 -19.97
N ALA A 247 -8.67 -5.57 -19.13
CA ALA A 247 -8.44 -6.86 -18.49
C ALA A 247 -9.64 -7.30 -17.63
N PHE A 248 -10.18 -6.37 -16.84
CA PHE A 248 -11.37 -6.62 -16.03
C PHE A 248 -12.58 -7.01 -16.89
N VAL A 249 -12.86 -6.27 -17.96
CA VAL A 249 -13.98 -6.56 -18.88
C VAL A 249 -13.80 -7.92 -19.55
N PHE A 250 -12.59 -8.25 -20.00
CA PHE A 250 -12.31 -9.54 -20.65
C PHE A 250 -12.44 -10.72 -19.68
N ASN A 251 -12.01 -10.55 -18.43
CA ASN A 251 -12.22 -11.56 -17.39
C ASN A 251 -13.73 -11.81 -17.14
N ILE A 252 -14.55 -10.75 -17.05
CA ILE A 252 -16.01 -10.90 -16.94
C ILE A 252 -16.58 -11.66 -18.13
N ILE A 253 -16.20 -11.28 -19.36
CA ILE A 253 -16.67 -11.95 -20.58
C ILE A 253 -16.30 -13.43 -20.52
N PHE A 254 -15.05 -13.75 -20.18
CA PHE A 254 -14.58 -15.13 -20.07
C PHE A 254 -15.39 -15.93 -19.04
N ILE A 255 -15.58 -15.41 -17.83
CA ILE A 255 -16.35 -16.07 -16.76
C ILE A 255 -17.80 -16.30 -17.18
N MET A 256 -18.40 -15.35 -17.91
CA MET A 256 -19.78 -15.50 -18.41
C MET A 256 -19.89 -16.58 -19.50
N LEU A 257 -18.88 -16.71 -20.37
CA LEU A 257 -18.83 -17.72 -21.43
C LEU A 257 -18.47 -19.12 -20.91
N LEU A 258 -17.75 -19.21 -19.79
CA LEU A 258 -17.24 -20.45 -19.23
C LEU A 258 -18.30 -21.55 -19.07
N PRO A 259 -19.44 -21.36 -18.36
CA PRO A 259 -20.45 -22.41 -18.23
C PRO A 259 -21.14 -22.76 -19.55
N LEU A 260 -21.25 -21.82 -20.50
CA LEU A 260 -21.83 -22.07 -21.83
C LEU A 260 -20.96 -23.00 -22.69
N GLY A 261 -19.64 -22.98 -22.47
CA GLY A 261 -18.69 -23.86 -23.15
C GLY A 261 -18.52 -25.22 -22.49
N LEU A 262 -18.40 -25.27 -21.15
CA LEU A 262 -18.13 -26.54 -20.44
C LEU A 262 -19.36 -27.43 -20.28
N VAL A 263 -20.56 -26.88 -20.15
CA VAL A 263 -21.76 -27.68 -19.81
C VAL A 263 -22.00 -28.83 -20.79
N ASN A 264 -21.76 -28.59 -22.09
CA ASN A 264 -21.95 -29.58 -23.13
C ASN A 264 -20.84 -30.64 -23.16
N GLU A 265 -19.60 -30.27 -22.85
CA GLU A 265 -18.50 -31.23 -22.74
C GLU A 265 -18.73 -32.20 -21.58
N PHE A 266 -19.23 -31.68 -20.45
CA PHE A 266 -19.60 -32.49 -19.30
C PHE A 266 -20.86 -33.32 -19.54
N ALA A 267 -21.83 -32.82 -20.31
CA ALA A 267 -23.03 -33.59 -20.68
C ALA A 267 -22.71 -34.88 -21.45
N LYS A 268 -21.60 -34.93 -22.19
CA LYS A 268 -21.13 -36.16 -22.88
C LYS A 268 -20.81 -37.31 -21.91
N LEU A 269 -20.58 -37.01 -20.63
CA LEU A 269 -20.32 -37.99 -19.57
C LEU A 269 -21.62 -38.52 -18.93
N GLY A 270 -22.79 -38.10 -19.43
CA GLY A 270 -24.12 -38.44 -18.90
C GLY A 270 -24.74 -37.35 -18.04
N ASP A 271 -25.95 -37.59 -17.54
CA ASP A 271 -26.76 -36.59 -16.82
C ASP A 271 -26.08 -36.05 -15.55
N TYR A 272 -25.34 -36.90 -14.83
CA TYR A 272 -24.54 -36.47 -13.68
C TYR A 272 -23.44 -35.47 -14.07
N GLY A 273 -22.90 -35.58 -15.29
CA GLY A 273 -21.87 -34.70 -15.80
C GLY A 273 -22.32 -33.24 -15.83
N ILE A 274 -23.57 -32.97 -16.23
CA ILE A 274 -24.13 -31.61 -16.28
C ILE A 274 -24.03 -30.95 -14.90
N TRP A 275 -24.42 -31.65 -13.83
CA TRP A 275 -24.32 -31.13 -12.47
C TRP A 275 -22.87 -31.00 -12.00
N ALA A 276 -22.00 -31.93 -12.40
CA ALA A 276 -20.56 -31.84 -12.13
C ALA A 276 -19.89 -30.65 -12.83
N SER A 277 -20.45 -30.10 -13.91
CA SER A 277 -19.90 -28.91 -14.57
C SER A 277 -19.91 -27.66 -13.68
N ILE A 278 -20.84 -27.57 -12.73
CA ILE A 278 -21.02 -26.42 -11.83
C ILE A 278 -19.77 -26.19 -10.96
N PRO A 279 -19.33 -27.14 -10.11
CA PRO A 279 -18.16 -26.94 -9.26
C PRO A 279 -16.87 -26.72 -10.05
N PHE A 280 -16.73 -27.30 -11.25
CA PHE A 280 -15.58 -27.06 -12.12
C PHE A 280 -15.56 -25.64 -12.68
N CYS A 281 -16.68 -25.15 -13.21
CA CYS A 281 -16.80 -23.77 -13.69
C CYS A 281 -16.57 -22.75 -12.56
N ILE A 282 -17.14 -23.00 -11.37
CA ILE A 282 -16.92 -22.16 -10.19
C ILE A 282 -15.44 -22.11 -9.84
N THR A 283 -14.76 -23.26 -9.81
CA THR A 283 -13.33 -23.34 -9.46
C THR A 283 -12.48 -22.56 -10.47
N ILE A 284 -12.68 -22.78 -11.77
CA ILE A 284 -11.92 -22.10 -12.83
C ILE A 284 -12.16 -20.60 -12.78
N GLY A 285 -13.43 -20.16 -12.79
CA GLY A 285 -13.72 -18.72 -12.76
C GLY A 285 -13.27 -18.05 -11.45
N TRP A 286 -13.31 -18.76 -10.32
CA TRP A 286 -12.77 -18.24 -9.06
C TRP A 286 -11.26 -18.00 -9.11
N ILE A 287 -10.50 -18.86 -9.79
CA ILE A 287 -9.05 -18.65 -9.99
C ILE A 287 -8.81 -17.31 -10.70
N TYR A 288 -9.53 -17.04 -11.79
CA TYR A 288 -9.38 -15.80 -12.55
C TYR A 288 -9.87 -14.56 -11.79
N ILE A 289 -10.97 -14.67 -11.03
CA ILE A 289 -11.42 -13.61 -10.12
C ILE A 289 -10.33 -13.28 -9.10
N ILE A 290 -9.76 -14.30 -8.44
CA ILE A 290 -8.71 -14.09 -7.44
C ILE A 290 -7.47 -13.46 -8.06
N MET A 291 -7.04 -13.94 -9.22
CA MET A 291 -5.87 -13.37 -9.90
C MET A 291 -6.09 -11.91 -10.26
N GLU A 292 -7.26 -11.56 -10.79
CA GLU A 292 -7.61 -10.18 -11.14
C GLU A 292 -7.67 -9.26 -9.91
N LEU A 293 -8.30 -9.72 -8.82
CA LEU A 293 -8.38 -8.96 -7.56
C LEU A 293 -7.01 -8.78 -6.92
N VAL A 294 -6.18 -9.84 -6.86
CA VAL A 294 -4.83 -9.72 -6.29
C VAL A 294 -3.98 -8.72 -7.07
N GLY A 295 -4.08 -8.71 -8.40
CA GLY A 295 -3.43 -7.70 -9.24
C GLY A 295 -3.91 -6.29 -8.95
N ASP A 296 -5.23 -6.09 -8.91
CA ASP A 296 -5.86 -4.79 -8.68
C ASP A 296 -5.48 -4.18 -7.32
N TYR A 297 -5.58 -4.97 -6.23
CA TYR A 297 -5.18 -4.52 -4.90
C TYR A 297 -3.68 -4.32 -4.75
N SER A 298 -2.84 -5.08 -5.47
CA SER A 298 -1.38 -4.90 -5.42
C SER A 298 -0.91 -3.67 -6.20
N GLU A 299 -1.72 -3.15 -7.12
CA GLU A 299 -1.38 -1.99 -7.94
C GLU A 299 -1.22 -0.70 -7.10
N ASN A 300 -1.94 -0.57 -5.98
CA ASN A 300 -1.98 0.63 -5.16
C ASN A 300 -1.39 0.36 -3.75
N PRO A 301 -0.07 0.53 -3.56
CA PRO A 301 0.62 0.03 -2.36
C PRO A 301 0.50 0.91 -1.11
N PHE A 302 -0.30 1.99 -1.15
CA PHE A 302 -0.35 3.04 -0.13
C PHE A 302 -1.76 3.39 0.36
N GLU A 303 -2.77 2.59 0.06
CA GLU A 303 -4.16 2.83 0.52
C GLU A 303 -4.35 2.57 2.03
N GLY A 304 -3.39 1.87 2.65
CA GLY A 304 -3.45 1.41 4.02
C GLY A 304 -4.26 0.13 4.19
N LEU A 305 -4.37 -0.70 3.13
CA LEU A 305 -5.08 -1.97 3.14
C LEU A 305 -4.18 -3.15 3.56
N MET A 306 -4.78 -4.34 3.64
CA MET A 306 -4.07 -5.55 4.02
C MET A 306 -2.98 -5.98 3.04
N PHE A 307 -3.05 -5.60 1.75
CA PHE A 307 -2.04 -5.93 0.74
C PHE A 307 -0.90 -4.92 0.65
N ASP A 308 -1.05 -3.78 1.31
CA ASP A 308 -0.20 -2.62 1.16
C ASP A 308 1.05 -2.68 2.05
N ILE A 309 1.98 -1.77 1.79
CA ILE A 309 3.17 -1.57 2.63
C ILE A 309 2.72 -1.14 4.03
N PRO A 310 3.26 -1.75 5.12
CA PRO A 310 2.88 -1.43 6.48
C PRO A 310 3.60 -0.15 6.94
N MET A 311 3.22 0.98 6.34
CA MET A 311 3.88 2.27 6.53
C MET A 311 3.89 2.69 8.00
N LEU A 312 2.84 2.41 8.78
CA LEU A 312 2.79 2.81 10.19
C LEU A 312 3.80 2.04 11.02
N SER A 313 3.88 0.72 10.84
CA SER A 313 4.89 -0.12 11.50
C SER A 313 6.30 0.33 11.14
N ILE A 314 6.54 0.70 9.87
CA ILE A 314 7.84 1.20 9.42
C ILE A 314 8.16 2.54 10.10
N CYS A 315 7.24 3.51 10.08
CA CYS A 315 7.40 4.79 10.77
C CYS A 315 7.68 4.59 12.27
N ARG A 316 6.95 3.69 12.94
CA ARG A 316 7.14 3.38 14.37
C ARG A 316 8.53 2.78 14.64
N SER A 317 8.99 1.84 13.81
CA SER A 317 10.35 1.30 13.96
C SER A 317 11.42 2.38 13.81
N ILE A 318 11.29 3.26 12.81
CA ILE A 318 12.25 4.35 12.63
C ILE A 318 12.17 5.36 13.78
N GLU A 319 10.96 5.71 14.24
CA GLU A 319 10.75 6.57 15.42
C GLU A 319 11.47 6.00 16.65
N THR A 320 11.31 4.71 16.94
CA THR A 320 12.01 4.05 18.06
C THR A 320 13.53 4.10 17.89
N ASP A 321 14.05 3.75 16.72
CA ASP A 321 15.50 3.75 16.45
C ASP A 321 16.10 5.15 16.66
N LEU A 322 15.44 6.19 16.15
CA LEU A 322 15.92 7.57 16.25
C LEU A 322 15.84 8.14 17.66
N LEU A 323 14.76 7.84 18.39
CA LEU A 323 14.63 8.24 19.80
C LEU A 323 15.68 7.56 20.68
N GLN A 324 15.98 6.28 20.40
CA GLN A 324 17.08 5.58 21.08
C GLN A 324 18.43 6.22 20.81
N MET A 325 18.73 6.59 19.56
CA MET A 325 19.95 7.32 19.21
C MET A 325 20.03 8.68 19.92
N ALA A 326 18.88 9.33 20.14
CA ALA A 326 18.76 10.58 20.88
C ALA A 326 18.86 10.43 22.42
N GLY A 327 19.00 9.19 22.94
CA GLY A 327 19.09 8.93 24.37
C GLY A 327 17.75 8.99 25.11
N GLU A 328 16.61 9.00 24.41
CA GLU A 328 15.28 9.03 25.02
C GLU A 328 14.93 7.67 25.63
N THR A 329 14.40 7.67 26.85
CA THR A 329 14.00 6.45 27.57
C THR A 329 12.55 6.05 27.33
N GLU A 330 11.69 7.03 27.05
CA GLU A 330 10.26 6.81 26.78
C GLU A 330 10.06 6.50 25.30
N LEU A 331 10.17 5.20 24.98
CA LEU A 331 10.02 4.71 23.62
C LEU A 331 8.59 4.29 23.32
N PRO A 332 8.09 4.55 22.11
CA PRO A 332 6.76 4.16 21.72
C PRO A 332 6.69 2.64 21.45
N ASP A 333 5.56 2.01 21.82
CA ASP A 333 5.37 0.57 21.60
C ASP A 333 5.40 0.20 20.11
N PRO A 334 5.97 -0.98 19.75
CA PRO A 334 5.97 -1.47 18.38
C PRO A 334 4.55 -1.77 17.89
N ILE A 335 4.30 -1.52 16.60
CA ILE A 335 3.02 -1.90 15.99
C ILE A 335 3.01 -3.39 15.73
N MET A 336 2.17 -4.11 16.47
CA MET A 336 2.01 -5.56 16.33
C MET A 336 0.95 -5.90 15.28
N SER A 337 1.16 -7.05 14.60
CA SER A 337 0.17 -7.61 13.68
C SER A 337 -1.12 -7.95 14.43
N LYS A 338 -2.27 -7.52 13.90
CA LYS A 338 -3.60 -7.85 14.40
C LYS A 338 -4.32 -8.70 13.36
N ASN A 339 -4.85 -9.85 13.76
CA ASN A 339 -5.54 -10.80 12.86
C ASN A 339 -4.71 -11.17 11.61
N GLY A 340 -3.38 -11.19 11.72
CA GLY A 340 -2.48 -11.53 10.63
C GLY A 340 -2.22 -10.41 9.62
N VAL A 341 -2.62 -9.18 9.94
CA VAL A 341 -2.36 -7.97 9.15
C VAL A 341 -1.52 -6.99 9.96
N LEU A 342 -0.53 -6.40 9.33
CA LEU A 342 0.30 -5.31 9.83
C LEU A 342 0.04 -4.06 8.98
N VAL A 343 0.01 -2.88 9.61
CA VAL A 343 -0.26 -1.58 8.96
C VAL A 343 0.90 -0.63 9.06
#